data_AF-A0A511HNL2-F1
#
_entry.id   AF-A0A511HNL2-F1
#
_cell.length_a   1.000
_cell.length_b   1.000
_cell.length_c   1.000
_cell.angle_alpha   90.00
_cell.angle_beta   90.00
_cell.angle_gamma   90.00
#
_symmetry.space_group_name_H-M   'P 1'
#
loop_
_entity.id
_entity.type
_entity.pdbx_description
1 polymer ?
#
loop_
_entity_poly.entity_id
_entity_poly.type
_entity_poly.pdbx_seq_one_letter_code
_entity_poly.pdbx_strand_id
1 'polypeptide(L)'
;MSCLPWFKFRSAAPEEYAVHALCARLGPEADVYLFRLWAYCGRERLDGRFPGPGADLAVERAVRWRGRRGRLVEGLLAVGLLVVEGEDLVVAKWEEEQGAHIAKVDRDRTKPDGRSRGSSEESANLPRESLQTPARDTGGERGEKRRETKSPGRKAEEKTPGERVPVAPQPPPLTNPPKAPRGKPEGVARESGGKESLPDGVNRVHLAVKGVPYDWRPGRDDPAARDLLSRGSVAEVLRRLENGLRAHFKQRCDTLTDLVRRWEANATPEHRADAGQPSAPAEARRRTDAAVGRGEAPKALDLPDTPAGAAWAQVLEGMRERGKSYAAGQAQGYVRPVALEGGCLVLEAPDRYALNGLEDLRPALESCARALGLELRATIAGQPADAHAGGLQ
;
A
#
# COMPACT_ATOMS: atom_id res chain seq x y z
N MET A 1 19.37 -9.00 8.14
CA MET A 1 18.24 -9.41 9.01
C MET A 1 16.96 -8.88 8.37
N SER A 2 16.18 -9.74 7.73
CA SER A 2 14.85 -9.36 7.22
C SER A 2 13.93 -9.18 8.41
N CYS A 3 13.46 -7.94 8.66
CA CYS A 3 12.37 -7.77 9.61
C CYS A 3 11.18 -8.58 9.05
N LEU A 4 10.67 -9.52 9.85
CA LEU A 4 9.42 -10.17 9.50
C LEU A 4 8.35 -9.06 9.38
N PRO A 5 7.40 -9.19 8.45
CA PRO A 5 6.30 -8.24 8.38
C PRO A 5 5.65 -8.14 9.77
N TRP A 6 5.46 -6.91 10.24
CA TRP A 6 5.05 -6.59 11.62
C TRP A 6 3.61 -7.02 11.94
N PHE A 7 2.85 -7.51 10.95
CA PHE A 7 1.55 -8.16 11.11
C PHE A 7 1.36 -9.23 10.02
N LYS A 8 0.47 -10.20 10.26
CA LYS A 8 0.14 -11.24 9.28
C LYS A 8 -1.06 -10.80 8.47
N PHE A 9 -0.86 -10.59 7.17
CA PHE A 9 -1.97 -10.36 6.25
C PHE A 9 -2.79 -11.66 6.12
N ARG A 10 -4.11 -11.63 6.33
CA ARG A 10 -4.93 -12.79 6.01
C ARG A 10 -4.95 -12.95 4.49
N SER A 11 -4.25 -13.97 4.02
CA SER A 11 -4.37 -14.39 2.62
C SER A 11 -5.77 -14.88 2.27
N ALA A 12 -6.56 -15.32 3.26
CA ALA A 12 -7.93 -15.81 3.08
C ALA A 12 -9.01 -14.70 3.14
N ALA A 13 -8.69 -13.49 3.63
CA ALA A 13 -9.68 -12.42 3.77
C ALA A 13 -10.42 -12.09 2.46
N PRO A 14 -9.77 -12.06 1.27
CA PRO A 14 -10.48 -11.82 0.02
C PRO A 14 -11.56 -12.87 -0.33
N GLU A 15 -11.47 -14.07 0.25
CA GLU A 15 -12.39 -15.18 0.01
C GLU A 15 -13.48 -15.29 1.09
N GLU A 16 -13.41 -14.46 2.13
CA GLU A 16 -14.37 -14.48 3.22
C GLU A 16 -15.70 -13.85 2.78
N TYR A 17 -16.80 -14.57 3.04
CA TYR A 17 -18.16 -14.12 2.75
C TYR A 17 -18.47 -12.71 3.28
N ALA A 18 -17.95 -12.37 4.47
CA ALA A 18 -18.13 -11.05 5.07
C ALA A 18 -17.51 -9.91 4.23
N VAL A 19 -16.38 -10.16 3.56
CA VAL A 19 -15.70 -9.19 2.71
C VAL A 19 -16.46 -8.97 1.41
N HIS A 20 -16.96 -10.04 0.79
CA HIS A 20 -17.85 -9.92 -0.36
C HIS A 20 -19.16 -9.20 -0.01
N ALA A 21 -19.73 -9.49 1.15
CA ALA A 21 -20.92 -8.79 1.65
C ALA A 21 -20.66 -7.30 1.90
N LEU A 22 -19.45 -6.93 2.36
CA LEU A 22 -19.05 -5.53 2.52
C LEU A 22 -19.01 -4.81 1.17
N CYS A 23 -18.38 -5.42 0.16
CA CYS A 23 -18.33 -4.89 -1.20
C CYS A 23 -19.73 -4.75 -1.82
N ALA A 24 -20.61 -5.72 -1.60
CA ALA A 24 -22.00 -5.61 -2.06
C ALA A 24 -22.75 -4.42 -1.43
N ARG A 25 -22.42 -4.04 -0.18
CA ARG A 25 -23.09 -2.94 0.54
C ARG A 25 -22.52 -1.55 0.25
N LEU A 26 -21.21 -1.44 0.10
CA LEU A 26 -20.51 -0.16 0.00
C LEU A 26 -19.99 0.16 -1.40
N GLY A 27 -20.01 -0.82 -2.30
CA GLY A 27 -19.51 -0.71 -3.66
C GLY A 27 -18.26 -1.56 -3.89
N PRO A 28 -17.84 -1.66 -5.17
CA PRO A 28 -16.60 -2.33 -5.52
C PRO A 28 -15.42 -1.70 -4.75
N GLU A 29 -14.42 -2.52 -4.43
CA GLU A 29 -13.20 -2.11 -3.70
C GLU A 29 -13.40 -1.76 -2.21
N ALA A 30 -14.57 -2.02 -1.61
CA ALA A 30 -14.76 -1.74 -0.18
C ALA A 30 -13.83 -2.56 0.74
N ASP A 31 -13.33 -3.69 0.26
CA ASP A 31 -12.31 -4.52 0.90
C ASP A 31 -11.00 -3.76 1.17
N VAL A 32 -10.66 -2.74 0.36
CA VAL A 32 -9.49 -1.88 0.60
C VAL A 32 -9.53 -1.22 1.98
N TYR A 33 -10.72 -0.88 2.47
CA TYR A 33 -10.88 -0.24 3.78
C TYR A 33 -10.63 -1.21 4.92
N LEU A 34 -10.98 -2.49 4.76
CA LEU A 34 -10.64 -3.53 5.73
C LEU A 34 -9.12 -3.69 5.84
N PHE A 35 -8.41 -3.75 4.71
CA PHE A 35 -6.95 -3.87 4.71
C PHE A 35 -6.26 -2.65 5.34
N ARG A 36 -6.78 -1.45 5.08
CA ARG A 36 -6.30 -0.22 5.74
C ARG A 36 -6.57 -0.24 7.24
N LEU A 37 -7.74 -0.76 7.66
CA LEU A 37 -8.09 -0.86 9.07
C LEU A 37 -7.11 -1.76 9.81
N TRP A 38 -6.82 -2.93 9.26
CA TRP A 38 -5.87 -3.88 9.85
C TRP A 38 -4.45 -3.36 9.88
N ALA A 39 -4.00 -2.71 8.80
CA ALA A 39 -2.71 -2.04 8.80
C ALA A 39 -2.66 -0.94 9.87
N TYR A 40 -3.73 -0.15 10.04
CA TYR A 40 -3.79 0.82 11.11
C TYR A 40 -3.70 0.17 12.49
N CYS A 41 -4.49 -0.89 12.74
CA CYS A 41 -4.51 -1.60 14.02
C CYS A 41 -3.13 -2.20 14.37
N GLY A 42 -2.50 -2.94 13.48
CA GLY A 42 -1.20 -3.54 13.80
C GLY A 42 -0.08 -2.50 14.07
N ARG A 43 -0.27 -1.23 13.69
CA ARG A 43 0.71 -0.16 13.89
C ARG A 43 0.39 0.70 15.11
N GLU A 44 -0.85 1.13 15.23
CA GLU A 44 -1.29 2.16 16.19
C GLU A 44 -2.23 1.63 17.28
N ARG A 45 -2.89 0.49 17.05
CA ARG A 45 -3.91 -0.10 17.95
C ARG A 45 -3.74 -1.62 18.01
N LEU A 46 -2.71 -2.06 18.72
CA LEU A 46 -2.32 -3.47 18.80
C LEU A 46 -3.41 -4.37 19.40
N ASP A 47 -4.30 -3.82 20.22
CA ASP A 47 -5.46 -4.54 20.76
C ASP A 47 -6.65 -4.62 19.78
N GLY A 48 -6.59 -3.93 18.64
CA GLY A 48 -7.68 -3.87 17.68
C GLY A 48 -8.91 -3.11 18.17
N ARG A 49 -8.77 -2.28 19.21
CA ARG A 49 -9.88 -1.56 19.86
C ARG A 49 -9.90 -0.07 19.52
N PHE A 50 -11.10 0.48 19.42
CA PHE A 50 -11.39 1.90 19.24
C PHE A 50 -12.32 2.35 20.36
N PRO A 51 -11.80 3.03 21.41
CA PRO A 51 -12.57 3.25 22.62
C PRO A 51 -13.48 4.47 22.57
N GLY A 52 -14.62 4.36 23.26
CA GLY A 52 -15.47 5.47 23.68
C GLY A 52 -16.28 6.19 22.60
N PRO A 53 -16.98 7.28 22.99
CA PRO A 53 -17.84 8.05 22.10
C PRO A 53 -17.00 8.70 20.99
N GLY A 54 -17.22 8.25 19.74
CA GLY A 54 -16.47 8.68 18.56
C GLY A 54 -15.55 7.61 17.97
N ALA A 55 -15.59 6.38 18.47
CA ALA A 55 -14.92 5.22 17.90
C ALA A 55 -15.19 5.07 16.39
N ASP A 56 -16.43 5.28 15.97
CA ASP A 56 -16.89 5.26 14.59
C ASP A 56 -16.15 6.29 13.71
N LEU A 57 -16.01 7.54 14.17
CA LEU A 57 -15.21 8.55 13.46
C LEU A 57 -13.72 8.19 13.44
N ALA A 58 -13.20 7.58 14.50
CA ALA A 58 -11.80 7.16 14.58
C ALA A 58 -11.50 6.05 13.56
N VAL A 59 -12.40 5.06 13.40
CA VAL A 59 -12.32 4.00 12.39
C VAL A 59 -12.32 4.60 10.98
N GLU A 60 -13.26 5.49 10.67
CA GLU A 60 -13.35 6.10 9.34
C GLU A 60 -12.12 6.96 8.99
N ARG A 61 -11.54 7.66 9.97
CA ARG A 61 -10.28 8.38 9.78
C ARG A 61 -9.10 7.45 9.57
N ALA A 62 -9.00 6.37 10.36
CA ALA A 62 -7.93 5.39 10.25
C ALA A 62 -7.80 4.81 8.84
N VAL A 63 -8.94 4.56 8.18
CA VAL A 63 -9.02 3.96 6.84
C VAL A 63 -9.13 4.98 5.70
N ARG A 64 -9.13 6.28 6.04
CA ARG A 64 -9.32 7.40 5.10
C ARG A 64 -10.60 7.26 4.27
N TRP A 65 -11.69 6.94 4.95
CA TRP A 65 -13.02 6.87 4.33
C TRP A 65 -13.41 8.25 3.78
N ARG A 66 -13.92 8.28 2.55
CA ARG A 66 -14.38 9.50 1.86
C ARG A 66 -15.87 9.50 1.55
N GLY A 67 -16.58 8.43 1.88
CA GLY A 67 -18.03 8.35 1.68
C GLY A 67 -18.81 9.02 2.81
N ARG A 68 -20.12 8.78 2.85
CA ARG A 68 -20.99 9.32 3.89
C ARG A 68 -20.50 8.87 5.28
N ARG A 69 -20.41 9.81 6.21
CA ARG A 69 -20.00 9.55 7.60
C ARG A 69 -20.89 8.48 8.25
N GLY A 70 -20.26 7.58 8.99
CA GLY A 70 -20.87 6.44 9.68
C GLY A 70 -21.16 5.25 8.76
N ARG A 71 -21.18 5.44 7.44
CA ARG A 71 -21.65 4.39 6.52
C ARG A 71 -20.68 3.22 6.44
N LEU A 72 -19.38 3.47 6.54
CA LEU A 72 -18.40 2.39 6.54
C LEU A 72 -18.50 1.56 7.81
N VAL A 73 -18.60 2.21 8.97
CA VAL A 73 -18.70 1.53 10.27
C VAL A 73 -19.98 0.71 10.35
N GLU A 74 -21.11 1.27 9.93
CA GLU A 74 -22.37 0.55 9.80
C GLU A 74 -22.23 -0.68 8.89
N GLY A 75 -21.53 -0.53 7.75
CA GLY A 75 -21.22 -1.64 6.85
C GLY A 75 -20.40 -2.74 7.50
N LEU A 76 -19.31 -2.37 8.18
CA LEU A 76 -18.40 -3.30 8.87
C LEU A 76 -19.09 -4.03 10.03
N LEU A 77 -19.92 -3.33 10.82
CA LEU A 77 -20.75 -3.92 11.87
C LEU A 77 -21.77 -4.90 11.29
N ALA A 78 -22.46 -4.51 10.21
CA ALA A 78 -23.50 -5.34 9.59
C ALA A 78 -22.95 -6.67 9.03
N VAL A 79 -21.68 -6.71 8.60
CA VAL A 79 -21.04 -7.94 8.09
C VAL A 79 -20.20 -8.66 9.15
N GLY A 80 -20.19 -8.18 10.40
CA GLY A 80 -19.48 -8.81 11.51
C GLY A 80 -17.95 -8.68 11.45
N LEU A 81 -17.42 -7.68 10.74
CA LEU A 81 -15.98 -7.36 10.71
C LEU A 81 -15.59 -6.39 11.84
N LEU A 82 -16.56 -5.66 12.38
CA LEU A 82 -16.47 -4.94 13.65
C LEU A 82 -17.53 -5.50 14.61
N VAL A 83 -17.25 -5.43 15.91
CA VAL A 83 -18.17 -5.78 16.99
C VAL A 83 -18.20 -4.62 17.99
N VAL A 84 -19.37 -4.36 18.57
CA VAL A 84 -19.52 -3.40 19.67
C VAL A 84 -19.31 -4.14 20.99
N GLU A 85 -18.35 -3.70 21.80
CA GLU A 85 -18.12 -4.20 23.16
C GLU A 85 -18.24 -3.04 24.15
N GLY A 86 -19.41 -2.90 24.78
CA GLY A 86 -19.69 -1.72 25.61
C GLY A 86 -19.79 -0.46 24.76
N GLU A 87 -18.90 0.51 25.03
CA GLU A 87 -18.77 1.74 24.22
C GLU A 87 -17.68 1.64 23.13
N ASP A 88 -16.98 0.51 23.05
CA ASP A 88 -15.83 0.33 22.17
C ASP A 88 -16.24 -0.37 20.86
N LEU A 89 -15.55 -0.02 19.78
CA LEU A 89 -15.56 -0.81 18.54
C LEU A 89 -14.31 -1.69 18.48
N VAL A 90 -14.51 -2.99 18.29
CA VAL A 90 -13.44 -4.00 18.28
C VAL A 90 -13.40 -4.69 16.92
N VAL A 91 -12.21 -4.82 16.35
CA VAL A 91 -12.00 -5.61 15.12
C VAL A 91 -12.25 -7.08 15.41
N ALA A 92 -13.21 -7.68 14.71
CA ALA A 92 -13.63 -9.05 14.96
C ALA A 92 -12.45 -10.03 14.77
N LYS A 93 -12.31 -10.96 15.72
CA LYS A 93 -11.25 -12.00 15.73
C LYS A 93 -9.81 -11.45 15.69
N TRP A 94 -9.60 -10.20 16.08
CA TRP A 94 -8.26 -9.60 16.04
C TRP A 94 -7.24 -10.36 16.89
N GLU A 95 -7.57 -10.64 18.14
CA GLU A 95 -6.68 -11.35 19.08
C GLU A 95 -6.37 -12.79 18.62
N GLU A 96 -7.38 -13.52 18.13
CA GLU A 96 -7.24 -14.89 17.64
C GLU A 96 -6.19 -15.02 16.53
N GLU A 97 -5.96 -13.94 15.80
CA GLU A 97 -5.16 -13.98 14.58
C GLU A 97 -3.88 -13.20 14.63
N GLN A 98 -3.93 -12.03 15.23
CA GLN A 98 -2.79 -11.14 15.35
C GLN A 98 -2.12 -11.29 16.72
N GLY A 99 -2.80 -11.82 17.74
CA GLY A 99 -2.27 -11.93 19.11
C GLY A 99 -0.91 -12.61 19.17
N ALA A 100 -0.71 -13.72 18.44
CA ALA A 100 0.59 -14.39 18.39
C ALA A 100 1.70 -13.55 17.73
N HIS A 101 1.37 -12.76 16.71
CA HIS A 101 2.31 -11.88 16.01
C HIS A 101 2.66 -10.66 16.86
N ILE A 102 1.66 -10.04 17.48
CA ILE A 102 1.79 -8.89 18.36
C ILE A 102 2.61 -9.27 19.60
N ALA A 103 2.27 -10.38 20.26
CA ALA A 103 3.03 -10.91 21.38
C ALA A 103 4.49 -11.25 21.02
N LYS A 104 4.77 -11.59 19.76
CA LYS A 104 6.15 -11.76 19.28
C LYS A 104 6.85 -10.42 19.09
N VAL A 105 6.21 -9.45 18.45
CA VAL A 105 6.76 -8.11 18.22
C VAL A 105 7.09 -7.43 19.56
N ASP A 106 6.21 -7.52 20.55
CA ASP A 106 6.46 -6.96 21.88
C ASP A 106 7.60 -7.68 22.61
N ARG A 107 7.70 -8.99 22.46
CA ARG A 107 8.83 -9.78 22.99
C ARG A 107 10.16 -9.42 22.33
N ASP A 108 10.13 -9.12 21.03
CA ASP A 108 11.33 -8.72 20.29
C ASP A 108 11.72 -7.26 20.59
N ARG A 109 10.76 -6.37 20.90
CA ARG A 109 11.02 -5.00 21.38
C ARG A 109 11.56 -4.95 22.80
N THR A 110 11.14 -5.86 23.67
CA THR A 110 11.58 -5.90 25.07
C THR A 110 12.92 -6.61 25.25
N LYS A 111 13.37 -7.38 24.26
CA LYS A 111 14.74 -7.91 24.28
C LYS A 111 15.71 -6.73 24.26
N PRO A 112 16.53 -6.54 25.31
CA PRO A 112 17.55 -5.51 25.28
C PRO A 112 18.40 -5.76 24.04
N ASP A 113 18.55 -4.74 23.20
CA ASP A 113 19.37 -4.81 22.00
C ASP A 113 20.72 -5.40 22.42
N GLY A 114 20.99 -6.65 22.03
CA GLY A 114 22.21 -7.38 22.39
C GLY A 114 23.50 -6.70 21.89
N ARG A 115 23.36 -5.55 21.22
CA ARG A 115 24.43 -4.63 20.86
C ARG A 115 25.00 -3.81 22.02
N SER A 116 24.35 -3.76 23.18
CA SER A 116 24.88 -3.01 24.33
C SER A 116 25.92 -3.77 25.17
N ARG A 117 26.36 -4.98 24.76
CA ARG A 117 27.42 -5.72 25.44
C ARG A 117 28.55 -6.07 24.48
N GLY A 118 29.48 -5.14 24.37
CA GLY A 118 30.72 -5.35 23.65
C GLY A 118 31.49 -4.07 23.33
N SER A 119 31.55 -3.09 24.24
CA SER A 119 32.72 -2.20 24.30
C SER A 119 33.92 -3.06 24.72
N SER A 120 34.41 -3.86 23.77
CA SER A 120 35.65 -4.61 23.86
C SER A 120 36.84 -3.66 23.66
N GLU A 121 36.84 -2.51 24.32
CA GLU A 121 38.02 -1.64 24.43
C GLU A 121 38.80 -1.93 25.72
N GLU A 122 38.28 -2.73 26.65
CA GLU A 122 38.92 -3.02 27.94
C GLU A 122 39.65 -4.39 27.99
N SER A 123 39.98 -4.97 26.83
CA SER A 123 40.77 -6.22 26.76
C SER A 123 42.10 -6.10 25.99
N ALA A 124 42.53 -4.87 25.67
CA ALA A 124 43.79 -4.64 24.97
C ALA A 124 45.05 -4.52 25.87
N ASN A 125 44.93 -4.59 27.21
CA ASN A 125 46.06 -4.35 28.12
C ASN A 125 46.36 -5.47 29.13
N LEU A 126 46.03 -6.73 28.83
CA LEU A 126 46.61 -7.85 29.60
C LEU A 126 47.91 -8.36 28.94
N PRO A 127 49.03 -8.39 29.67
CA PRO A 127 50.32 -8.82 29.14
C PRO A 127 50.27 -10.28 28.69
N ARG A 128 50.78 -10.49 27.48
CA ARG A 128 50.86 -11.75 26.76
C ARG A 128 51.99 -12.60 27.35
N GLU A 129 51.77 -13.25 28.49
CA GLU A 129 52.71 -14.23 29.02
C GLU A 129 52.07 -15.61 29.27
N SER A 130 52.88 -16.61 28.93
CA SER A 130 52.69 -18.06 29.08
C SER A 130 51.79 -18.76 28.05
N LEU A 131 52.48 -19.26 27.02
CA LEU A 131 52.13 -20.47 26.29
C LEU A 131 52.01 -21.65 27.26
N GLN A 132 50.79 -22.03 27.63
CA GLN A 132 50.48 -23.39 28.03
C GLN A 132 49.31 -23.89 27.20
N THR A 133 49.60 -24.78 26.25
CA THR A 133 48.62 -25.63 25.56
C THR A 133 47.94 -26.55 26.58
N PRO A 134 46.63 -26.43 26.83
CA PRO A 134 45.91 -27.47 27.55
C PRO A 134 45.70 -28.67 26.63
N ALA A 135 45.80 -29.84 27.25
CA ALA A 135 45.69 -31.14 26.64
C ALA A 135 44.38 -31.33 25.87
N ARG A 136 44.54 -32.04 24.76
CA ARG A 136 43.51 -32.60 23.89
C ARG A 136 42.59 -33.52 24.70
N ASP A 137 41.39 -33.05 25.04
CA ASP A 137 40.37 -33.90 25.61
C ASP A 137 39.44 -34.41 24.51
N THR A 138 39.66 -35.66 24.13
CA THR A 138 38.80 -36.47 23.27
C THR A 138 37.58 -36.90 24.07
N GLY A 139 36.42 -36.28 23.83
CA GLY A 139 35.22 -36.65 24.58
C GLY A 139 33.91 -36.14 24.00
N GLY A 140 33.27 -36.97 23.17
CA GLY A 140 31.82 -37.12 23.18
C GLY A 140 31.01 -36.23 22.25
N GLU A 141 30.72 -36.75 21.06
CA GLU A 141 29.46 -36.53 20.37
C GLU A 141 28.28 -36.72 21.36
N ARG A 142 27.62 -35.63 21.74
CA ARG A 142 26.30 -35.69 22.36
C ARG A 142 25.27 -35.27 21.35
N GLY A 143 24.58 -36.30 20.84
CA GLY A 143 23.49 -36.20 19.90
C GLY A 143 22.42 -35.22 20.33
N GLU A 144 22.05 -34.40 19.35
CA GLU A 144 20.89 -33.54 19.31
C GLU A 144 19.63 -34.41 19.42
N LYS A 145 19.12 -34.54 20.65
CA LYS A 145 17.86 -35.25 20.94
C LYS A 145 16.69 -34.46 20.37
N ARG A 146 16.33 -34.80 19.13
CA ARG A 146 15.04 -34.54 18.50
C ARG A 146 13.94 -35.10 19.42
N ARG A 147 13.30 -34.23 20.20
CA ARG A 147 12.07 -34.56 20.94
C ARG A 147 10.96 -34.79 19.92
N GLU A 148 10.74 -36.06 19.58
CA GLU A 148 9.46 -36.51 19.04
C GLU A 148 8.41 -36.39 20.15
N THR A 149 7.53 -35.40 20.03
CA THR A 149 6.30 -35.34 20.80
C THR A 149 5.39 -36.47 20.34
N LYS A 150 5.47 -37.56 21.08
CA LYS A 150 4.57 -38.71 21.10
C LYS A 150 3.17 -38.22 21.50
N SER A 151 2.25 -38.14 20.54
CA SER A 151 0.83 -37.92 20.83
C SER A 151 0.27 -39.14 21.59
N PRO A 152 -0.47 -38.94 22.70
CA PRO A 152 -1.06 -40.04 23.45
C PRO A 152 -2.29 -40.59 22.73
N GLY A 153 -2.49 -41.90 22.88
CA GLY A 153 -3.46 -42.70 22.14
C GLY A 153 -4.91 -42.25 22.27
N ARG A 154 -5.60 -42.30 21.14
CA ARG A 154 -7.07 -42.37 21.08
C ARG A 154 -7.49 -43.75 21.56
N LYS A 155 -8.17 -43.77 22.71
CA LYS A 155 -8.95 -44.90 23.19
C LYS A 155 -10.02 -45.26 22.15
N ALA A 156 -10.14 -46.55 21.90
CA ALA A 156 -11.24 -47.15 21.20
C ALA A 156 -12.49 -47.06 22.09
N GLU A 157 -13.52 -46.34 21.64
CA GLU A 157 -14.88 -46.47 22.16
C GLU A 157 -15.69 -47.24 21.12
N GLU A 158 -15.88 -48.51 21.48
CA GLU A 158 -17.16 -49.19 21.63
C GLU A 158 -18.27 -48.94 20.60
N LYS A 159 -18.60 -50.05 19.93
CA LYS A 159 -19.70 -50.24 19.00
C LYS A 159 -21.05 -50.10 19.72
N THR A 160 -21.94 -49.28 19.18
CA THR A 160 -23.40 -49.42 19.38
C THR A 160 -24.07 -49.65 18.01
N PRO A 161 -24.97 -50.64 17.87
CA PRO A 161 -25.58 -50.99 16.60
C PRO A 161 -26.89 -50.23 16.36
N GLY A 162 -27.06 -49.76 15.11
CA GLY A 162 -28.29 -49.93 14.34
C GLY A 162 -29.43 -48.93 14.53
N GLU A 163 -29.54 -47.98 13.61
CA GLU A 163 -30.84 -47.46 13.18
C GLU A 163 -30.84 -47.30 11.64
N ARG A 164 -31.70 -48.09 10.97
CA ARG A 164 -31.86 -48.12 9.51
C ARG A 164 -32.67 -46.92 9.06
N VAL A 165 -32.03 -45.97 8.39
CA VAL A 165 -32.71 -44.93 7.61
C VAL A 165 -32.95 -45.47 6.18
N PRO A 166 -34.16 -45.34 5.61
CA PRO A 166 -34.46 -45.80 4.26
C PRO A 166 -33.69 -44.98 3.21
N VAL A 167 -32.99 -45.70 2.34
CA VAL A 167 -32.20 -45.18 1.22
C VAL A 167 -33.13 -44.63 0.14
N ALA A 168 -33.01 -43.33 -0.14
CA ALA A 168 -33.61 -42.71 -1.32
C ALA A 168 -32.90 -43.21 -2.61
N PRO A 169 -33.63 -43.39 -3.72
CA PRO A 169 -33.09 -43.95 -4.95
C PRO A 169 -31.99 -43.07 -5.54
N GLN A 170 -30.82 -43.65 -5.78
CA GLN A 170 -29.72 -43.00 -6.49
C GLN A 170 -30.13 -42.69 -7.93
N PRO A 171 -29.83 -41.49 -8.46
CA PRO A 171 -29.97 -41.19 -9.88
C PRO A 171 -28.95 -42.03 -10.70
N PRO A 172 -29.28 -42.35 -11.96
CA PRO A 172 -28.41 -43.15 -12.83
C PRO A 172 -27.05 -42.46 -13.06
N PRO A 173 -25.98 -43.23 -13.25
CA PRO A 173 -24.64 -42.69 -13.46
C PRO A 173 -24.59 -41.89 -14.77
N LEU A 174 -24.17 -40.63 -14.66
CA LEU A 174 -23.82 -39.80 -15.81
C LEU A 174 -22.63 -40.44 -16.53
N THR A 175 -22.88 -40.87 -17.76
CA THR A 175 -21.84 -41.25 -18.73
C THR A 175 -20.87 -40.09 -18.91
N ASN A 176 -19.62 -40.29 -18.49
CA ASN A 176 -18.53 -39.37 -18.74
C ASN A 176 -18.38 -39.15 -20.27
N PRO A 177 -18.30 -37.90 -20.75
CA PRO A 177 -18.02 -37.64 -22.16
C PRO A 177 -16.62 -38.15 -22.53
N PRO A 178 -16.41 -38.54 -23.80
CA PRO A 178 -15.13 -39.08 -24.27
C PRO A 178 -14.01 -38.07 -24.05
N LYS A 179 -12.94 -38.53 -23.40
CA LYS A 179 -11.67 -37.81 -23.26
C LYS A 179 -11.20 -37.37 -24.65
N ALA A 180 -11.22 -36.05 -24.90
CA ALA A 180 -10.47 -35.46 -26.00
C ALA A 180 -8.99 -35.85 -25.89
N PRO A 181 -8.32 -36.18 -27.00
CA PRO A 181 -6.92 -36.56 -26.98
C PRO A 181 -6.08 -35.40 -26.44
N ARG A 182 -5.41 -35.65 -25.30
CA ARG A 182 -4.31 -34.81 -24.83
C ARG A 182 -3.19 -34.90 -25.86
N GLY A 183 -3.17 -33.96 -26.80
CA GLY A 183 -2.00 -33.67 -27.62
C GLY A 183 -0.84 -33.31 -26.69
N LYS A 184 0.26 -34.06 -26.79
CA LYS A 184 1.56 -33.63 -26.27
C LYS A 184 1.87 -32.26 -26.89
N PRO A 185 2.36 -31.27 -26.14
CA PRO A 185 2.99 -30.12 -26.76
C PRO A 185 4.29 -30.62 -27.38
N GLU A 186 4.25 -30.91 -28.68
CA GLU A 186 5.44 -31.07 -29.48
C GLU A 186 6.24 -29.77 -29.41
N GLY A 187 7.53 -29.91 -29.12
CA GLY A 187 8.46 -28.81 -28.96
C GLY A 187 8.43 -27.91 -30.18
N VAL A 188 7.95 -26.69 -29.98
CA VAL A 188 8.09 -25.63 -30.97
C VAL A 188 9.57 -25.29 -31.05
N ALA A 189 10.11 -25.59 -32.23
CA ALA A 189 11.46 -25.30 -32.65
C ALA A 189 11.84 -23.86 -32.32
N ARG A 190 12.95 -23.74 -31.58
CA ARG A 190 13.82 -22.57 -31.66
C ARG A 190 14.24 -22.37 -33.12
N GLU A 191 14.36 -21.10 -33.50
CA GLU A 191 14.92 -20.60 -34.77
C GLU A 191 13.92 -20.37 -35.92
N SER A 192 13.03 -19.40 -35.72
CA SER A 192 12.72 -18.48 -36.81
C SER A 192 12.97 -17.05 -36.32
N GLY A 193 13.83 -16.31 -37.01
CA GLY A 193 14.22 -14.92 -36.70
C GLY A 193 13.11 -13.90 -36.95
N GLY A 194 11.85 -14.26 -36.71
CA GLY A 194 10.73 -13.34 -36.72
C GLY A 194 10.86 -12.36 -35.57
N LYS A 195 10.75 -11.06 -35.85
CA LYS A 195 10.68 -10.04 -34.79
C LYS A 195 9.38 -10.27 -34.01
N GLU A 196 9.49 -10.85 -32.83
CA GLU A 196 8.37 -11.02 -31.89
C GLU A 196 7.72 -9.66 -31.63
N SER A 197 6.39 -9.59 -31.74
CA SER A 197 5.66 -8.37 -31.41
C SER A 197 5.72 -8.14 -29.90
N LEU A 198 5.73 -6.87 -29.46
CA LEU A 198 5.77 -6.58 -28.03
C LEU A 198 4.56 -7.16 -27.26
N PRO A 199 3.30 -7.09 -27.76
CA PRO A 199 2.17 -7.73 -27.10
C PRO A 199 2.34 -9.24 -26.91
N ASP A 200 2.80 -9.96 -27.93
CA ASP A 200 3.02 -11.41 -27.86
C ASP A 200 4.11 -11.76 -26.85
N GLY A 201 5.21 -11.00 -26.87
CA GLY A 201 6.32 -11.17 -25.94
C GLY A 201 5.92 -10.88 -24.49
N VAL A 202 5.11 -9.84 -24.26
CA VAL A 202 4.61 -9.48 -22.92
C VAL A 202 3.72 -10.59 -22.39
N ASN A 203 2.80 -11.10 -23.21
CA ASN A 203 1.96 -12.23 -22.84
C ASN A 203 2.79 -13.48 -22.53
N ARG A 204 3.79 -13.81 -23.35
CA ARG A 204 4.70 -14.94 -23.13
C ARG A 204 5.45 -14.82 -21.81
N VAL A 205 6.05 -13.66 -21.52
CA VAL A 205 6.80 -13.42 -20.27
C VAL A 205 5.86 -13.48 -19.06
N HIS A 206 4.68 -12.87 -19.15
CA HIS A 206 3.72 -12.86 -18.05
C HIS A 206 3.20 -14.27 -17.74
N LEU A 207 2.85 -15.05 -18.77
CA LEU A 207 2.43 -16.43 -18.62
C LEU A 207 3.54 -17.29 -18.01
N ALA A 208 4.79 -17.11 -18.45
CA ALA A 208 5.93 -17.85 -17.92
C ALA A 208 6.22 -17.55 -16.44
N VAL A 209 6.05 -16.30 -15.99
CA VAL A 209 6.38 -15.88 -14.62
C VAL A 209 5.20 -16.00 -13.66
N LYS A 210 3.99 -15.63 -14.08
CA LYS A 210 2.80 -15.58 -13.22
C LYS A 210 1.84 -16.77 -13.43
N GLY A 211 2.03 -17.57 -14.48
CA GLY A 211 1.15 -18.69 -14.82
C GLY A 211 -0.21 -18.26 -15.39
N VAL A 212 -0.40 -16.97 -15.67
CA VAL A 212 -1.64 -16.41 -16.24
C VAL A 212 -1.32 -15.52 -17.45
N PRO A 213 -2.16 -15.51 -18.50
CA PRO A 213 -1.94 -14.67 -19.67
C PRO A 213 -2.01 -13.18 -19.30
N TYR A 214 -1.33 -12.33 -20.07
CA TYR A 214 -1.43 -10.88 -19.91
C TYR A 214 -2.67 -10.36 -20.65
N ASP A 215 -3.57 -9.71 -19.92
CA ASP A 215 -4.73 -9.01 -20.48
C ASP A 215 -4.29 -7.65 -21.06
N TRP A 216 -3.94 -7.63 -22.35
CA TRP A 216 -3.52 -6.39 -23.02
C TRP A 216 -4.68 -5.42 -23.19
N ARG A 217 -4.52 -4.19 -22.68
CA ARG A 217 -5.54 -3.13 -22.74
C ARG A 217 -5.05 -1.98 -23.61
N PRO A 218 -5.51 -1.85 -24.87
CA PRO A 218 -4.98 -0.85 -25.82
C PRO A 218 -4.92 0.58 -25.26
N GLY A 219 -5.97 1.02 -24.56
CA GLY A 219 -6.03 2.37 -23.99
C GLY A 219 -4.98 2.67 -22.90
N ARG A 220 -4.42 1.63 -22.25
CA ARG A 220 -3.40 1.76 -21.18
C ARG A 220 -2.02 1.32 -21.64
N ASP A 221 -1.96 0.19 -22.35
CA ASP A 221 -0.72 -0.49 -22.68
C ASP A 221 -0.07 0.07 -23.95
N ASP A 222 -0.84 0.57 -24.93
CA ASP A 222 -0.25 1.11 -26.17
C ASP A 222 0.60 2.38 -25.92
N PRO A 223 0.19 3.35 -25.07
CA PRO A 223 1.05 4.48 -24.73
C PRO A 223 2.31 4.04 -23.98
N ALA A 224 2.19 3.10 -23.03
CA ALA A 224 3.31 2.58 -22.26
C ALA A 224 4.29 1.80 -23.16
N ALA A 225 3.78 1.00 -24.08
CA ALA A 225 4.55 0.27 -25.09
C ALA A 225 5.36 1.22 -25.97
N ARG A 226 4.74 2.29 -26.50
CA ARG A 226 5.43 3.30 -27.30
C ARG A 226 6.57 3.98 -26.53
N ASP A 227 6.32 4.34 -25.28
CA ASP A 227 7.33 4.95 -24.41
C ASP A 227 8.48 3.97 -24.13
N LEU A 228 8.19 2.72 -23.77
CA LEU A 228 9.22 1.70 -23.53
C LEU A 228 10.07 1.41 -24.77
N LEU A 229 9.44 1.34 -25.95
CA LEU A 229 10.15 1.11 -27.21
C LEU A 229 10.99 2.31 -27.67
N SER A 230 10.68 3.53 -27.18
CA SER A 230 11.55 4.69 -27.37
C SER A 230 12.83 4.63 -26.53
N ARG A 231 12.83 3.82 -25.45
CA ARG A 231 13.94 3.67 -24.50
C ARG A 231 14.77 2.41 -24.72
N GLY A 232 14.30 1.46 -25.54
CA GLY A 232 15.00 0.20 -25.75
C GLY A 232 14.33 -0.71 -26.78
N SER A 233 15.00 -1.81 -27.12
CA SER A 233 14.46 -2.83 -28.03
C SER A 233 13.36 -3.67 -27.36
N VAL A 234 12.54 -4.37 -28.15
CA VAL A 234 11.53 -5.31 -27.63
C VAL A 234 12.18 -6.31 -26.66
N ALA A 235 13.33 -6.87 -27.03
CA ALA A 235 14.06 -7.82 -26.19
C ALA A 235 14.46 -7.22 -24.82
N GLU A 236 14.88 -5.96 -24.80
CA GLU A 236 15.24 -5.26 -23.56
C GLU A 236 14.01 -5.00 -22.68
N VAL A 237 12.91 -4.58 -23.28
CA VAL A 237 11.64 -4.35 -22.57
C VAL A 237 11.16 -5.65 -21.93
N LEU A 238 11.16 -6.76 -22.67
CA LEU A 238 10.74 -8.07 -22.16
C LEU A 238 11.65 -8.56 -21.02
N ARG A 239 12.97 -8.38 -21.15
CA ARG A 239 13.95 -8.72 -20.11
C ARG A 239 13.70 -7.94 -18.82
N ARG A 240 13.49 -6.62 -18.91
CA ARG A 240 13.22 -5.79 -17.72
C ARG A 240 11.84 -6.05 -17.12
N LEU A 241 10.84 -6.36 -17.95
CA LEU A 241 9.53 -6.79 -17.48
C LEU A 241 9.64 -8.08 -16.67
N GLU A 242 10.37 -9.08 -17.17
CA GLU A 242 10.62 -10.33 -16.45
C GLU A 242 11.27 -10.08 -15.08
N ASN A 243 12.30 -9.23 -15.03
CA ASN A 243 12.97 -8.85 -13.79
C ASN A 243 11.98 -8.21 -12.79
N GLY A 244 11.12 -7.31 -13.29
CA GLY A 244 10.09 -6.65 -12.50
C GLY A 244 9.02 -7.61 -11.98
N LEU A 245 8.57 -8.57 -12.81
CA LEU A 245 7.55 -9.55 -12.43
C LEU A 245 8.06 -10.56 -11.38
N ARG A 246 9.34 -10.94 -11.48
CA ARG A 246 10.05 -11.78 -10.49
C ARG A 246 10.53 -11.01 -9.26
N ALA A 247 10.40 -9.68 -9.28
CA ALA A 247 10.95 -8.76 -8.26
C ALA A 247 12.45 -8.98 -7.98
N HIS A 248 13.23 -9.30 -9.03
CA HIS A 248 14.64 -9.70 -8.91
C HIS A 248 15.49 -8.62 -8.20
N PHE A 249 15.13 -7.35 -8.36
CA PHE A 249 15.82 -6.21 -7.74
C PHE A 249 15.02 -5.54 -6.61
N LYS A 250 14.17 -6.30 -5.92
CA LYS A 250 13.24 -5.80 -4.87
C LYS A 250 12.25 -4.75 -5.38
N GLN A 251 12.09 -4.65 -6.70
CA GLN A 251 11.12 -3.77 -7.34
C GLN A 251 10.14 -4.62 -8.12
N ARG A 252 8.90 -4.66 -7.65
CA ARG A 252 7.82 -5.41 -8.30
C ARG A 252 7.15 -4.55 -9.37
N CYS A 253 7.14 -5.02 -10.61
CA CYS A 253 6.37 -4.41 -11.70
C CYS A 253 5.45 -5.45 -12.29
N ASP A 254 4.16 -5.23 -12.17
CA ASP A 254 3.15 -6.17 -12.67
C ASP A 254 2.56 -5.72 -14.02
N THR A 255 2.78 -4.46 -14.42
CA THR A 255 2.24 -3.89 -15.68
C THR A 255 3.28 -3.09 -16.47
N LEU A 256 3.03 -2.84 -17.75
CA LEU A 256 3.90 -1.98 -18.58
C LEU A 256 3.98 -0.54 -18.05
N THR A 257 2.89 -0.01 -17.50
CA THR A 257 2.89 1.33 -16.86
C THR A 257 3.82 1.39 -15.65
N ASP A 258 3.89 0.30 -14.85
CA ASP A 258 4.83 0.23 -13.73
C ASP A 258 6.27 0.17 -14.21
N LEU A 259 6.50 -0.58 -15.29
CA LEU A 259 7.82 -0.70 -15.91
C LEU A 259 8.30 0.64 -16.46
N VAL A 260 7.43 1.44 -17.08
CA VAL A 260 7.73 2.82 -17.51
C VAL A 260 8.23 3.68 -16.35
N ARG A 261 7.51 3.65 -15.23
CA ARG A 261 7.84 4.43 -14.02
C ARG A 261 9.13 3.99 -13.36
N ARG A 262 9.53 2.73 -13.56
CA ARG A 262 10.68 2.09 -12.90
C ARG A 262 11.73 1.60 -13.88
N TRP A 263 11.78 2.20 -15.06
CA TRP A 263 12.61 1.74 -16.17
C TRP A 263 14.08 1.61 -15.76
N GLU A 264 14.65 2.68 -15.21
CA GLU A 264 16.05 2.69 -14.74
C GLU A 264 16.26 1.78 -13.54
N ALA A 265 15.30 1.76 -12.63
CA ALA A 265 15.41 1.00 -11.40
C ALA A 265 15.21 -0.52 -11.59
N ASN A 266 14.75 -0.95 -12.77
CA ASN A 266 14.72 -2.34 -13.24
C ASN A 266 15.86 -2.72 -14.20
N ALA A 267 16.82 -1.83 -14.44
CA ALA A 267 18.04 -2.18 -15.15
C ALA A 267 18.85 -3.21 -14.34
N THR A 268 19.65 -4.03 -15.03
CA THR A 268 20.66 -4.89 -14.39
C THR A 268 21.64 -4.03 -13.58
N PRO A 269 22.22 -4.54 -12.47
CA PRO A 269 23.12 -3.75 -11.62
C PRO A 269 24.29 -3.15 -12.39
N GLU A 270 24.81 -3.89 -13.38
CA GLU A 270 25.85 -3.43 -14.31
C GLU A 270 25.45 -2.17 -15.08
N HIS A 271 24.18 -2.05 -15.49
CA HIS A 271 23.66 -0.87 -16.19
C HIS A 271 23.24 0.26 -15.24
N ARG A 272 23.17 0.01 -13.93
CA ARG A 272 22.92 1.07 -12.93
C ARG A 272 24.18 1.83 -12.56
N ALA A 273 25.34 1.16 -12.65
CA ALA A 273 26.62 1.75 -12.27
C ALA A 273 27.05 2.90 -13.20
N ASP A 274 26.56 2.91 -14.45
CA ASP A 274 26.85 3.97 -15.42
C ASP A 274 25.96 5.21 -15.26
N ALA A 275 24.82 5.10 -14.56
CA ALA A 275 23.98 6.25 -14.23
C ALA A 275 24.52 6.90 -12.94
N GLY A 276 25.61 7.66 -13.07
CA GLY A 276 26.43 8.26 -11.99
C GLY A 276 25.71 9.16 -10.97
N GLN A 277 24.79 8.60 -10.19
CA GLN A 277 24.20 9.25 -9.02
C GLN A 277 24.76 8.63 -7.73
N PRO A 278 25.54 9.39 -6.94
CA PRO A 278 26.00 8.92 -5.64
C PRO A 278 24.78 8.67 -4.74
N SER A 279 24.65 7.43 -4.26
CA SER A 279 23.55 7.02 -3.38
C SER A 279 23.58 7.85 -2.09
N ALA A 280 22.53 8.63 -1.85
CA ALA A 280 22.40 9.42 -0.62
C ALA A 280 22.39 8.53 0.65
N PRO A 281 22.89 9.03 1.80
CA PRO A 281 23.02 8.26 3.04
C PRO A 281 21.70 7.68 3.56
N ALA A 282 21.77 6.52 4.22
CA ALA A 282 20.61 5.78 4.72
C ALA A 282 19.70 6.57 5.70
N GLU A 283 20.21 7.62 6.34
CA GLU A 283 19.42 8.52 7.19
C GLU A 283 18.48 9.43 6.41
N ALA A 284 18.86 9.85 5.20
CA ALA A 284 17.96 10.59 4.31
C ALA A 284 16.75 9.73 3.91
N ARG A 285 16.95 8.41 3.76
CA ARG A 285 15.89 7.45 3.43
C ARG A 285 14.85 7.27 4.54
N ARG A 286 15.27 7.31 5.82
CA ARG A 286 14.34 7.18 6.97
C ARG A 286 13.44 8.40 7.15
N ARG A 287 13.87 9.61 6.74
CA ARG A 287 12.99 10.80 6.73
C ARG A 287 11.98 10.77 5.59
N THR A 288 12.32 10.21 4.44
CA THR A 288 11.37 10.02 3.32
C THR A 288 10.26 9.02 3.63
N ASP A 289 10.54 7.93 4.38
CA ASP A 289 9.52 6.88 4.64
C ASP A 289 8.42 7.32 5.63
N ALA A 290 8.70 8.26 6.54
CA ALA A 290 7.68 8.90 7.37
C ALA A 290 6.85 9.97 6.61
N ALA A 291 7.38 10.45 5.47
CA ALA A 291 6.76 11.48 4.63
C ALA A 291 5.84 10.91 3.53
N VAL A 292 5.88 9.61 3.23
CA VAL A 292 5.09 8.97 2.13
C VAL A 292 3.57 8.99 2.35
N GLY A 293 3.07 9.62 3.41
CA GLY A 293 1.64 9.78 3.70
C GLY A 293 1.10 11.21 3.63
N ARG A 294 1.98 12.22 3.60
CA ARG A 294 1.62 13.63 3.38
C ARG A 294 2.32 14.01 2.08
N GLY A 295 1.59 13.99 0.96
CA GLY A 295 2.15 14.45 -0.31
C GLY A 295 2.87 15.77 -0.06
N GLU A 296 4.11 15.89 -0.57
CA GLU A 296 4.87 17.14 -0.45
C GLU A 296 3.93 18.30 -0.79
N ALA A 297 3.89 19.30 0.09
CA ALA A 297 3.06 20.47 -0.17
C ALA A 297 3.44 20.99 -1.56
N PRO A 298 2.46 21.27 -2.44
CA PRO A 298 2.75 21.80 -3.76
C PRO A 298 3.70 22.98 -3.60
N LYS A 299 4.74 23.02 -4.43
CA LYS A 299 5.73 24.09 -4.37
C LYS A 299 4.99 25.42 -4.46
N ALA A 300 5.21 26.30 -3.48
CA ALA A 300 4.60 27.61 -3.46
C ALA A 300 4.86 28.32 -4.79
N LEU A 301 3.79 28.77 -5.44
CA LEU A 301 3.90 29.54 -6.68
C LEU A 301 4.35 30.97 -6.34
N ASP A 302 5.19 31.54 -7.21
CA ASP A 302 5.55 32.94 -7.11
C ASP A 302 4.30 33.80 -7.34
N LEU A 303 4.08 34.76 -6.45
CA LEU A 303 2.92 35.64 -6.54
C LEU A 303 3.20 36.72 -7.60
N PRO A 304 2.27 36.96 -8.53
CA PRO A 304 2.46 38.01 -9.53
C PRO A 304 2.47 39.40 -8.86
N ASP A 305 3.28 40.31 -9.39
CA ASP A 305 3.31 41.71 -8.93
C ASP A 305 2.11 42.49 -9.50
N THR A 306 0.93 42.18 -8.96
CA THR A 306 -0.36 42.77 -9.33
C THR A 306 -1.20 43.03 -8.09
N PRO A 307 -2.25 43.88 -8.14
CA PRO A 307 -3.16 44.08 -7.01
C PRO A 307 -3.79 42.78 -6.50
N ALA A 308 -4.13 41.86 -7.39
CA ALA A 308 -4.64 40.53 -7.03
C ALA A 308 -3.58 39.67 -6.31
N GLY A 309 -2.33 39.72 -6.78
CA GLY A 309 -1.19 39.05 -6.12
C GLY A 309 -0.93 39.58 -4.72
N ALA A 310 -0.96 40.90 -4.54
CA ALA A 310 -0.80 41.55 -3.24
C ALA A 310 -1.96 41.21 -2.29
N ALA A 311 -3.21 41.24 -2.76
CA ALA A 311 -4.37 40.86 -1.96
C ALA A 311 -4.29 39.38 -1.53
N TRP A 312 -3.90 38.48 -2.43
CA TRP A 312 -3.70 37.07 -2.09
C TRP A 312 -2.58 36.87 -1.07
N ALA A 313 -1.47 37.61 -1.19
CA ALA A 313 -0.38 37.58 -0.22
C ALA A 313 -0.87 37.93 1.21
N GLN A 314 -1.73 38.94 1.34
CA GLN A 314 -2.32 39.34 2.62
C GLN A 314 -3.26 38.27 3.21
N VAL A 315 -4.08 37.62 2.37
CA VAL A 315 -4.91 36.49 2.81
C VAL A 315 -4.05 35.35 3.35
N LEU A 316 -2.98 35.00 2.61
CA LEU A 316 -2.03 33.95 3.03
C LEU A 316 -1.30 34.32 4.32
N GLU A 317 -0.92 35.59 4.50
CA GLU A 317 -0.28 36.06 5.73
C GLU A 317 -1.23 35.97 6.93
N GLY A 318 -2.49 36.42 6.77
CA GLY A 318 -3.51 36.27 7.80
C GLY A 318 -3.78 34.81 8.19
N MET A 319 -3.57 33.85 7.29
CA MET A 319 -3.59 32.43 7.64
C MET A 319 -2.37 32.02 8.47
N ARG A 320 -1.17 32.49 8.11
CA ARG A 320 0.07 32.20 8.84
C ARG A 320 0.01 32.75 10.26
N GLU A 321 -0.45 33.99 10.44
CA GLU A 321 -0.65 34.63 11.75
C GLU A 321 -1.61 33.85 12.66
N ARG A 322 -2.59 33.15 12.08
CA ARG A 322 -3.52 32.26 12.79
C ARG A 322 -2.98 30.85 13.01
N GLY A 323 -1.68 30.63 12.82
CA GLY A 323 -1.02 29.34 13.00
C GLY A 323 -1.29 28.33 11.89
N LYS A 324 -1.81 28.76 10.72
CA LYS A 324 -2.15 27.88 9.59
C LYS A 324 -1.09 27.91 8.48
N SER A 325 0.19 28.00 8.82
CA SER A 325 1.28 28.16 7.84
C SER A 325 1.37 27.05 6.81
N TYR A 326 1.12 25.80 7.19
CA TYR A 326 1.09 24.67 6.26
C TYR A 326 -0.05 24.79 5.23
N ALA A 327 -1.24 25.16 5.68
CA ALA A 327 -2.39 25.37 4.81
C ALA A 327 -2.19 26.56 3.87
N ALA A 328 -1.57 27.65 4.35
CA ALA A 328 -1.20 28.78 3.52
C ALA A 328 -0.23 28.37 2.39
N GLY A 329 0.78 27.54 2.71
CA GLY A 329 1.69 26.99 1.70
C GLY A 329 0.98 26.13 0.66
N GLN A 330 0.04 25.27 1.08
CA GLN A 330 -0.76 24.47 0.14
C GLN A 330 -1.65 25.35 -0.75
N ALA A 331 -2.35 26.32 -0.18
CA ALA A 331 -3.19 27.25 -0.95
C ALA A 331 -2.37 28.02 -2.00
N GLN A 332 -1.18 28.52 -1.63
CA GLN A 332 -0.27 29.19 -2.55
C GLN A 332 0.22 28.29 -3.69
N GLY A 333 0.36 26.98 -3.44
CA GLY A 333 0.75 26.02 -4.47
C GLY A 333 -0.40 25.56 -5.37
N TYR A 334 -1.66 25.71 -4.95
CA TYR A 334 -2.82 25.24 -5.72
C TYR A 334 -3.40 26.27 -6.69
N VAL A 335 -3.34 27.55 -6.39
CA VAL A 335 -4.05 28.57 -7.18
C VAL A 335 -3.20 29.80 -7.46
N ARG A 336 -3.51 30.45 -8.59
CA ARG A 336 -2.92 31.72 -9.00
C ARG A 336 -3.95 32.85 -8.88
N PRO A 337 -3.62 33.99 -8.27
CA PRO A 337 -4.51 35.15 -8.30
C PRO A 337 -4.50 35.80 -9.69
N VAL A 338 -5.68 36.01 -10.27
CA VAL A 338 -5.83 36.51 -11.65
C VAL A 338 -6.45 37.90 -11.74
N ALA A 339 -7.42 38.22 -10.88
CA ALA A 339 -8.11 39.50 -10.90
C ALA A 339 -8.57 39.93 -9.50
N LEU A 340 -8.74 41.23 -9.31
CA LEU A 340 -9.33 41.84 -8.12
C LEU A 340 -10.39 42.85 -8.58
N GLU A 341 -11.65 42.49 -8.47
CA GLU A 341 -12.78 43.23 -9.06
C GLU A 341 -13.83 43.51 -8.00
N GLY A 342 -14.07 44.78 -7.68
CA GLY A 342 -15.15 45.17 -6.75
C GLY A 342 -15.05 44.54 -5.35
N GLY A 343 -13.84 44.24 -4.87
CA GLY A 343 -13.62 43.52 -3.60
C GLY A 343 -13.67 41.99 -3.72
N CYS A 344 -13.87 41.44 -4.92
CA CYS A 344 -13.78 40.01 -5.18
C CYS A 344 -12.37 39.66 -5.70
N LEU A 345 -11.64 38.82 -4.95
CA LEU A 345 -10.38 38.24 -5.38
C LEU A 345 -10.65 36.94 -6.14
N VAL A 346 -10.32 36.93 -7.43
CA VAL A 346 -10.49 35.78 -8.32
C VAL A 346 -9.19 34.97 -8.36
N LEU A 347 -9.31 33.69 -8.04
CA LEU A 347 -8.25 32.69 -7.99
C LEU A 347 -8.48 31.65 -9.10
N GLU A 348 -7.42 31.29 -9.81
CA GLU A 348 -7.46 30.30 -10.87
C GLU A 348 -6.69 29.05 -10.45
N ALA A 349 -7.37 27.91 -10.44
CA ALA A 349 -6.78 26.59 -10.23
C ALA A 349 -6.37 25.99 -11.58
N PRO A 350 -5.19 25.37 -11.71
CA PRO A 350 -4.74 24.76 -12.97
C PRO A 350 -5.61 23.58 -13.40
N ASP A 351 -6.24 22.90 -12.44
CA ASP A 351 -7.12 21.76 -12.68
C ASP A 351 -8.14 21.56 -11.54
N ARG A 352 -9.02 20.58 -11.71
CA ARG A 352 -10.04 20.22 -10.73
C ARG A 352 -9.46 19.65 -9.43
N TYR A 353 -8.26 19.06 -9.47
CA TYR A 353 -7.62 18.51 -8.28
C TYR A 353 -7.16 19.64 -7.34
N ALA A 354 -6.51 20.66 -7.89
CA ALA A 354 -6.11 21.85 -7.16
C ALA A 354 -7.31 22.62 -6.60
N LEU A 355 -8.40 22.74 -7.39
CA LEU A 355 -9.64 23.34 -6.91
C LEU A 355 -10.25 22.56 -5.73
N ASN A 356 -10.34 21.23 -5.83
CA ASN A 356 -10.81 20.39 -4.72
C ASN A 356 -9.90 20.50 -3.48
N GLY A 357 -8.58 20.63 -3.67
CA GLY A 357 -7.64 20.87 -2.58
C GLY A 357 -7.86 22.21 -1.88
N LEU A 358 -8.34 23.22 -2.61
CA LEU A 358 -8.73 24.53 -2.06
C LEU A 358 -10.01 24.45 -1.23
N GLU A 359 -10.98 23.61 -1.61
CA GLU A 359 -12.25 23.43 -0.88
C GLU A 359 -12.03 23.02 0.58
N ASP A 360 -11.07 22.12 0.83
CA ASP A 360 -10.69 21.72 2.20
C ASP A 360 -10.15 22.91 3.03
N LEU A 361 -9.60 23.93 2.37
CA LEU A 361 -9.02 25.12 2.98
C LEU A 361 -9.98 26.33 2.98
N ARG A 362 -11.10 26.24 2.25
CA ARG A 362 -12.04 27.33 1.98
C ARG A 362 -12.52 28.06 3.25
N PRO A 363 -12.92 27.39 4.35
CA PRO A 363 -13.37 28.11 5.55
C PRO A 363 -12.28 29.00 6.17
N ALA A 364 -11.02 28.58 6.11
CA ALA A 364 -9.89 29.37 6.62
C ALA A 364 -9.61 30.56 5.71
N LEU A 365 -9.61 30.32 4.40
CA LEU A 365 -9.38 31.32 3.37
C LEU A 365 -10.46 32.41 3.40
N GLU A 366 -11.73 32.03 3.38
CA GLU A 366 -12.87 32.96 3.42
C GLU A 366 -12.88 33.78 4.71
N SER A 367 -12.50 33.19 5.85
CA SER A 367 -12.39 33.93 7.11
C SER A 367 -11.29 35.00 7.08
N CYS A 368 -10.14 34.72 6.47
CA CYS A 368 -9.05 35.67 6.29
C CYS A 368 -9.39 36.74 5.24
N ALA A 369 -9.97 36.35 4.11
CA ALA A 369 -10.42 37.29 3.08
C ALA A 369 -11.49 38.25 3.59
N ARG A 370 -12.49 37.75 4.34
CA ARG A 370 -13.54 38.59 4.92
C ARG A 370 -12.99 39.62 5.91
N ALA A 371 -11.94 39.27 6.67
CA ALA A 371 -11.28 40.21 7.57
C ALA A 371 -10.58 41.38 6.82
N LEU A 372 -10.26 41.18 5.54
CA LEU A 372 -9.69 42.19 4.65
C LEU A 372 -10.77 42.91 3.80
N GLY A 373 -12.06 42.61 4.02
CA GLY A 373 -13.15 43.14 3.21
C GLY A 373 -13.21 42.54 1.80
N LEU A 374 -12.69 41.31 1.62
CA LEU A 374 -12.64 40.62 0.34
C LEU A 374 -13.61 39.43 0.29
N GLU A 375 -14.15 39.18 -0.90
CA GLU A 375 -14.80 37.92 -1.29
C GLU A 375 -13.81 37.06 -2.09
N LEU A 376 -13.89 35.73 -1.98
CA LEU A 376 -13.06 34.80 -2.75
C LEU A 376 -13.89 34.06 -3.79
N ARG A 377 -13.42 34.07 -5.04
CA ARG A 377 -13.95 33.24 -6.12
C ARG A 377 -12.83 32.40 -6.71
N ALA A 378 -13.06 31.10 -6.87
CA ALA A 378 -12.09 30.19 -7.47
C ALA A 378 -12.66 29.57 -8.75
N THR A 379 -11.90 29.56 -9.84
CA THR A 379 -12.27 28.97 -11.14
C THR A 379 -11.18 28.02 -11.64
N ILE A 380 -11.49 27.16 -12.63
CA ILE A 380 -10.49 26.34 -13.31
C ILE A 380 -9.92 27.13 -14.49
N ALA A 381 -8.60 27.03 -14.70
CA ALA A 381 -7.89 27.66 -15.80
C ALA A 381 -8.57 27.42 -17.15
N GLY A 382 -8.79 28.51 -17.89
CA GLY A 382 -9.45 28.49 -19.19
C GLY A 382 -10.98 28.39 -19.15
N GLN A 383 -11.62 28.33 -17.97
CA GLN A 383 -13.06 28.54 -17.87
C GLN A 383 -13.37 30.04 -17.76
N PRO A 384 -14.33 30.57 -18.55
CA PRO A 384 -14.73 31.97 -18.42
C PRO A 384 -15.29 32.23 -17.02
N ALA A 385 -14.93 33.36 -16.42
CA ALA A 385 -15.33 33.73 -15.06
C ALA A 385 -16.86 33.78 -14.86
N ASP A 386 -17.61 33.93 -15.96
CA ASP A 386 -19.07 33.97 -16.00
C ASP A 386 -19.73 32.60 -16.15
N ALA A 387 -18.96 31.54 -16.40
CA ALA A 387 -19.44 30.17 -16.30
C ALA A 387 -19.53 29.78 -14.82
N HIS A 388 -20.46 30.43 -14.11
CA HIS A 388 -20.93 29.91 -12.84
C HIS A 388 -21.41 28.47 -13.08
N ALA A 389 -20.66 27.50 -12.54
CA ALA A 389 -21.19 26.19 -12.26
C ALA A 389 -22.49 26.41 -11.50
N GLY A 390 -23.61 26.08 -12.15
CA GLY A 390 -24.94 26.26 -11.58
C GLY A 390 -24.94 25.79 -10.13
N GLY A 391 -25.38 26.67 -9.24
CA GLY A 391 -25.62 26.30 -7.86
C GLY A 391 -26.49 25.05 -7.85
N LEU A 392 -25.92 23.95 -7.36
CA LEU A 392 -26.70 22.88 -6.79
C LEU A 392 -27.32 23.47 -5.52
N GLN A 393 -28.56 23.92 -5.63
CA GLN A 393 -29.47 23.99 -4.48
C GLN A 393 -29.79 22.59 -3.99
#